data_AF-A0A367PYL9-F1
#
_entry.id   AF-A0A367PYL9-F1
#
_cell.length_a   1.000
_cell.length_b   1.000
_cell.length_c   1.000
_cell.angle_alpha   90.00
_cell.angle_beta   90.00
_cell.angle_gamma   90.00
#
_symmetry.space_group_name_H-M   'P 1'
#
loop_
_entity.id
_entity.type
_entity.pdbx_description
1 polymer ?
#
loop_
_entity_poly.entity_id
_entity_poly.type
_entity_poly.pdbx_seq_one_letter_code
_entity_poly.pdbx_strand_id
1 'polypeptide(L)'
;MTKPVGYYTNYTPGDGSLLEKLQSDYGAQFQLMTRREKLFLISSLAAQLCDLTPGRCRDEIYEIGHQINSNFALGDREGLIEALINQVRYGQGELPMQQ
;
A
#
# COMPACT_ATOMS: atom_id res chain seq x y z
N MET A 1 -4.95 -7.88 -15.03
CA MET A 1 -3.74 -8.73 -14.92
C MET A 1 -2.77 -8.05 -13.95
N THR A 2 -2.36 -8.75 -12.90
CA THR A 2 -1.33 -8.27 -11.96
C THR A 2 0.06 -8.30 -12.62
N LYS A 3 0.92 -7.33 -12.31
CA LYS A 3 2.31 -7.29 -12.81
C LYS A 3 3.25 -7.98 -11.81
N PRO A 4 4.41 -8.52 -12.23
CA PRO A 4 5.40 -9.04 -11.29
C PRO A 4 5.93 -7.93 -10.37
N VAL A 5 6.39 -8.27 -9.16
CA VAL A 5 6.86 -7.29 -8.16
C VAL A 5 7.96 -6.39 -8.70
N GLY A 6 8.83 -6.89 -9.59
CA GLY A 6 9.88 -6.08 -10.24
C GLY A 6 9.36 -4.96 -11.15
N TYR A 7 8.09 -4.98 -11.55
CA TYR A 7 7.47 -3.81 -12.20
C TYR A 7 7.22 -2.66 -11.20
N TYR A 8 6.98 -3.01 -9.94
CA TYR A 8 6.60 -2.07 -8.89
C TYR A 8 7.76 -1.64 -8.00
N THR A 9 8.91 -2.31 -8.05
CA THR A 9 10.07 -2.06 -7.19
C THR A 9 11.34 -1.93 -8.02
N ASN A 10 12.45 -1.56 -7.39
CA ASN A 10 13.77 -1.55 -8.03
C ASN A 10 14.45 -2.94 -8.05
N TYR A 11 13.66 -4.02 -7.97
CA TYR A 11 14.20 -5.39 -7.95
C TYR A 11 14.94 -5.72 -9.25
N THR A 12 16.10 -6.35 -9.11
CA THR A 12 16.89 -6.86 -10.24
C THR A 12 17.07 -8.38 -10.11
N PRO A 13 16.80 -9.19 -11.15
CA PRO A 13 17.02 -10.63 -11.10
C PRO A 13 18.47 -11.00 -10.71
N GLY A 14 18.63 -11.90 -9.74
CA GLY A 14 19.95 -12.32 -9.24
C GLY A 14 20.58 -11.35 -8.25
N ASP A 15 19.86 -10.35 -7.73
CA ASP A 15 20.38 -9.37 -6.78
C ASP A 15 20.52 -9.89 -5.34
N GLY A 16 20.07 -11.12 -5.04
CA GLY A 16 20.15 -11.70 -3.69
C GLY A 16 19.29 -10.97 -2.65
N SER A 17 18.41 -10.06 -3.08
CA SER A 17 17.62 -9.24 -2.17
C SER A 17 16.52 -10.03 -1.47
N LEU A 18 15.95 -9.43 -0.43
CA LEU A 18 14.73 -9.96 0.19
C LEU A 18 13.58 -10.08 -0.83
N LEU A 19 13.53 -9.21 -1.84
CA LEU A 19 12.52 -9.29 -2.91
C LEU A 19 12.72 -10.53 -3.80
N GLU A 20 13.96 -10.96 -4.03
CA GLU A 20 14.23 -12.23 -4.70
C GLU A 20 13.67 -13.41 -3.91
N LYS A 21 13.99 -13.46 -2.62
CA LYS A 21 13.50 -14.52 -1.72
C LYS A 21 11.98 -14.54 -1.65
N LEU A 22 11.35 -13.38 -1.51
CA LEU A 22 9.89 -13.27 -1.44
C LEU A 22 9.21 -13.75 -2.75
N GLN A 23 9.80 -13.51 -3.91
CA GLN A 23 9.26 -14.04 -5.18
C GLN A 23 9.45 -15.54 -5.32
N SER A 24 10.58 -16.08 -4.85
CA SER A 24 10.81 -17.52 -4.81
C SER A 24 9.79 -18.22 -3.91
N ASP A 25 9.56 -17.66 -2.72
CA ASP A 25 8.71 -18.28 -1.70
C ASP A 25 7.21 -18.11 -2.01
N TYR A 26 6.82 -16.96 -2.57
CA TYR A 26 5.40 -16.58 -2.69
C TYR A 26 4.91 -16.31 -4.13
N GLY A 27 5.81 -16.45 -5.10
CA GLY A 27 5.55 -16.19 -6.52
C GLY A 27 5.77 -14.73 -6.92
N ALA A 28 6.11 -14.51 -8.19
CA ALA A 28 6.44 -13.19 -8.75
C ALA A 28 5.32 -12.14 -8.59
N GLN A 29 4.06 -12.56 -8.41
CA GLN A 29 2.91 -11.69 -8.19
C GLN A 29 2.30 -11.90 -6.78
N PHE A 30 3.04 -12.54 -5.87
CA PHE A 30 2.57 -13.00 -4.58
C PHE A 30 1.32 -13.90 -4.68
N GLN A 31 1.16 -14.64 -5.78
CA GLN A 31 -0.03 -15.46 -6.03
C GLN A 31 -0.17 -16.63 -5.04
N LEU A 32 0.90 -17.00 -4.34
CA LEU A 32 0.88 -18.04 -3.30
C LEU A 32 0.52 -17.49 -1.91
N MET A 33 0.39 -16.17 -1.74
CA MET A 33 -0.15 -15.58 -0.51
C MET A 33 -1.67 -15.56 -0.54
N THR A 34 -2.27 -15.85 0.62
CA THR A 34 -3.69 -15.62 0.87
C THR A 34 -4.03 -14.13 0.81
N ARG A 35 -5.31 -13.83 0.60
CA ARG A 35 -5.81 -12.44 0.65
C ARG A 35 -5.52 -11.76 1.99
N ARG A 36 -5.62 -12.51 3.10
CA ARG A 36 -5.35 -12.00 4.45
C ARG A 36 -3.89 -11.60 4.63
N GLU A 37 -2.94 -12.41 4.16
CA GLU A 37 -1.50 -12.11 4.25
C GLU A 37 -1.15 -10.85 3.44
N LYS A 38 -1.70 -10.72 2.23
CA LYS A 38 -1.53 -9.52 1.41
C LYS A 38 -2.04 -8.26 2.11
N LEU A 39 -3.25 -8.32 2.66
CA LEU A 39 -3.83 -7.20 3.41
C LEU A 39 -3.02 -6.86 4.66
N PHE A 40 -2.50 -7.87 5.36
CA PHE A 40 -1.64 -7.67 6.53
C PHE A 40 -0.34 -6.94 6.16
N LEU A 41 0.33 -7.37 5.08
CA LEU A 41 1.55 -6.71 4.59
C LEU A 41 1.27 -5.28 4.11
N ILE A 42 0.15 -5.05 3.40
CA ILE A 42 -0.28 -3.71 3.00
C ILE A 42 -0.44 -2.81 4.23
N SER A 43 -1.15 -3.26 5.26
CA SER A 43 -1.36 -2.49 6.49
C SER A 43 -0.03 -2.16 7.18
N SER A 44 0.88 -3.13 7.28
CA SER A 44 2.18 -2.94 7.93
C SER A 44 3.06 -1.95 7.16
N LEU A 45 3.09 -2.04 5.83
CA LEU A 45 3.86 -1.13 4.98
C LEU A 45 3.29 0.28 4.99
N ALA A 46 1.96 0.42 4.92
CA ALA A 46 1.29 1.71 4.96
C ALA A 46 1.51 2.43 6.30
N ALA A 47 1.46 1.70 7.42
CA ALA A 47 1.76 2.28 8.74
C ALA A 47 3.21 2.80 8.80
N GLN A 48 4.19 2.00 8.37
CA GLN A 48 5.60 2.42 8.34
C GLN A 48 5.83 3.64 7.43
N LEU A 49 5.20 3.70 6.25
CA LEU A 49 5.29 4.85 5.36
C LEU A 49 4.65 6.10 5.97
N CYS A 50 3.54 5.96 6.69
CA CYS A 50 2.91 7.05 7.41
C CYS A 50 3.83 7.61 8.51
N ASP A 51 4.47 6.72 9.29
CA ASP A 51 5.38 7.12 10.38
C ASP A 51 6.64 7.84 9.86
N LEU A 52 7.09 7.51 8.65
CA LEU A 52 8.23 8.17 7.99
C LEU A 52 7.87 9.48 7.29
N THR A 53 6.58 9.77 7.10
CA THR A 53 6.11 10.98 6.42
C THR A 53 5.97 12.12 7.43
N PRO A 54 6.53 13.32 7.15
CA PRO A 54 6.45 14.43 8.08
C PRO A 54 5.01 14.95 8.25
N GLY A 55 4.71 15.43 9.46
CA GLY A 55 3.43 16.04 9.81
C GLY A 55 2.53 15.11 10.62
N ARG A 56 1.28 15.52 10.79
CA ARG A 56 0.24 14.72 11.43
C ARG A 56 -0.94 14.62 10.48
N CYS A 57 -1.64 13.49 10.53
CA CYS A 57 -2.96 13.43 9.93
C CYS A 57 -3.86 14.47 10.62
N ARG A 58 -4.74 15.09 9.84
CA ARG A 58 -5.79 15.95 10.39
C ARG A 58 -6.77 15.09 11.19
N ASP A 59 -7.32 15.61 12.28
CA ASP A 59 -8.15 14.83 13.21
C ASP A 59 -9.34 14.16 12.49
N GLU A 60 -9.95 14.84 11.51
CA GLU A 60 -11.07 14.32 10.72
C GLU A 60 -10.71 13.07 9.91
N ILE A 61 -9.42 12.87 9.57
CA ILE A 61 -8.98 11.69 8.82
C ILE A 61 -9.07 10.42 9.69
N TYR A 62 -8.85 10.53 10.99
CA TYR A 62 -9.02 9.40 11.91
C TYR A 62 -10.49 8.98 12.00
N GLU A 63 -11.40 9.95 12.06
CA GLU A 63 -12.85 9.71 12.07
C GLU A 63 -13.32 9.07 10.76
N ILE A 64 -12.86 9.60 9.61
CA ILE A 64 -13.14 9.05 8.28
C ILE A 64 -12.66 7.59 8.17
N GLY A 65 -11.48 7.27 8.71
CA GLY A 65 -10.97 5.90 8.74
C GLY A 65 -11.91 4.94 9.48
N HIS A 66 -12.52 5.37 10.59
CA HIS A 66 -13.51 4.57 11.29
C HIS A 66 -14.81 4.41 10.47
N GLN A 67 -15.29 5.49 9.86
CA GLN A 67 -16.51 5.48 9.04
C GLN A 67 -16.39 4.58 7.81
N ILE A 68 -15.24 4.57 7.13
CA ILE A 68 -14.99 3.66 5.98
C ILE A 68 -15.11 2.20 6.44
N ASN A 69 -14.50 1.86 7.57
CA ASN A 69 -14.50 0.49 8.10
C ASN A 69 -15.89 0.02 8.59
N SER A 70 -16.75 0.94 9.00
CA SER A 70 -18.11 0.61 9.45
C SER A 70 -19.14 0.62 8.33
N ASN A 71 -19.03 1.53 7.36
CA ASN A 71 -20.13 1.85 6.45
C ASN A 71 -19.94 1.35 5.00
N PHE A 72 -18.70 1.11 4.55
CA PHE A 72 -18.47 0.82 3.13
C PHE A 72 -18.56 -0.68 2.85
N ALA A 73 -18.99 -1.07 1.66
CA ALA A 73 -18.94 -2.47 1.26
C ALA A 73 -17.48 -2.94 1.13
N LEU A 74 -17.24 -4.26 1.22
CA LEU A 74 -15.89 -4.83 1.12
C LEU A 74 -15.20 -4.43 -0.19
N GLY A 75 -15.91 -4.45 -1.31
CA GLY A 75 -15.36 -4.07 -2.62
C GLY A 75 -14.94 -2.60 -2.69
N ASP A 76 -15.71 -1.69 -2.09
CA ASP A 76 -15.37 -0.26 -2.06
C ASP A 76 -14.11 -0.01 -1.23
N ARG A 77 -13.93 -0.75 -0.12
CA ARG A 77 -12.71 -0.67 0.69
C ARG A 77 -11.48 -1.10 -0.08
N GLU A 78 -11.58 -2.14 -0.89
CA GLU A 78 -10.48 -2.59 -1.75
C GLU A 78 -10.17 -1.59 -2.85
N GLY A 79 -11.21 -1.03 -3.49
CA GLY A 79 -11.06 0.03 -4.48
C GLY A 79 -10.41 1.28 -3.88
N LEU A 80 -10.75 1.64 -2.64
CA LEU A 80 -10.11 2.75 -1.93
C LEU A 80 -8.63 2.48 -1.65
N ILE A 81 -8.25 1.26 -1.26
CA ILE A 81 -6.84 0.89 -1.09
C ILE A 81 -6.07 1.10 -2.40
N GLU A 82 -6.61 0.63 -3.53
CA GLU A 82 -5.99 0.81 -4.85
C GLU A 82 -5.86 2.29 -5.23
N ALA A 83 -6.93 3.07 -5.06
CA ALA A 83 -6.94 4.50 -5.37
C ALA A 83 -5.91 5.28 -4.53
N LEU A 84 -5.86 5.03 -3.22
CA LEU A 84 -4.94 5.72 -2.31
C LEU A 84 -3.49 5.34 -2.55
N ILE A 85 -3.17 4.06 -2.78
CA ILE A 85 -1.80 3.62 -3.11
C ILE A 85 -1.31 4.29 -4.39
N ASN A 86 -2.17 4.42 -5.41
CA ASN A 86 -1.82 5.11 -6.64
C ASN A 86 -1.55 6.60 -6.40
N GLN A 87 -2.34 7.27 -5.56
CA GLN A 87 -2.09 8.68 -5.20
C GLN A 87 -0.82 8.85 -4.37
N VAL A 88 -0.51 7.95 -3.44
CA VAL A 88 0.74 7.97 -2.68
C VAL A 88 1.95 7.80 -3.61
N ARG A 89 1.86 6.95 -4.63
CA ARG A 89 2.98 6.62 -5.51
C ARG A 89 3.18 7.60 -6.66
N TYR A 90 2.10 8.14 -7.22
CA TYR A 90 2.12 8.92 -8.46
C TYR A 90 1.42 10.27 -8.35
N GLY A 91 0.69 10.53 -7.26
CA GLY A 91 0.04 11.81 -7.04
C GLY A 91 1.08 12.92 -6.88
N GLN A 92 0.78 14.11 -7.42
CA GLN A 92 1.64 15.27 -7.19
C GLN A 92 1.44 15.78 -5.76
N GLY A 93 2.44 15.56 -4.91
CA GLY A 93 2.45 16.00 -3.52
C GLY A 93 3.07 17.36 -3.37
N GLU A 94 2.24 18.41 -3.40
CA GLU A 94 2.37 19.60 -2.56
C GLU A 94 1.08 20.43 -2.74
N LEU A 95 0.10 20.21 -1.86
CA LEU A 95 -0.91 21.23 -1.64
C LEU A 95 -0.19 22.39 -0.95
N PRO A 96 -0.28 23.64 -1.45
CA PRO A 96 0.37 24.77 -0.81
C PRO A 96 -0.09 24.85 0.64
N MET A 97 0.86 24.89 1.58
CA MET A 97 0.56 25.20 2.98
C MET A 97 -0.21 26.52 3.00
N GLN A 98 -1.51 26.45 3.35
CA GLN A 98 -2.28 27.64 3.63
C GLN A 98 -1.69 28.25 4.90
N GLN A 99 -1.10 29.45 4.75
CA GLN A 99 -0.58 30.30 5.82
C GLN A 99 -1.71 30.82 6.71
#